data_AF-A0A3M2ENV4-F1
#
_entry.id   AF-A0A3M2ENV4-F1
#
_cell.length_a   1.000
_cell.length_b   1.000
_cell.length_c   1.000
_cell.angle_alpha   90.00
_cell.angle_beta   90.00
_cell.angle_gamma   90.00
#
_symmetry.space_group_name_H-M   'P 1'
#
loop_
_entity.id
_entity.type
_entity.pdbx_description
1 polymer ?
#
loop_
_entity_poly.entity_id
_entity_poly.type
_entity_poly.pdbx_seq_one_letter_code
_entity_poly.pdbx_strand_id
1 'polypeptide(L)'
;GPISPSRLGGAHALPGTPEDPDALARGSRLHAALERLAALPASERPAAARRLLPEAEADAALALLALPGAAEAFGPDSLAEVAITARLDALGGRQILGRIDRLMAGPDHLLALDIKTNALPPDRPEAVPEGILRQMGAYQAALERIHPGRSVRTAILWTAAPRVMHLPRALVMAALHRAAAELDPAGGGA
;
A
#
# COMPACT_ATOMS: atom_id res chain seq x y z
N GLY A 1 10.31 13.75 -15.69
CA GLY A 1 9.97 14.01 -14.29
C GLY A 1 9.98 12.72 -13.48
N PRO A 2 9.86 12.78 -12.14
CA PRO A 2 9.76 11.58 -11.31
C PRO A 2 8.48 10.79 -11.64
N ILE A 3 8.55 9.47 -11.51
CA ILE A 3 7.43 8.55 -11.77
C ILE A 3 6.67 8.34 -10.46
N SER A 4 5.34 8.38 -10.53
CA SER A 4 4.54 7.91 -9.39
C SER A 4 4.53 6.37 -9.36
N PRO A 5 4.80 5.72 -8.22
CA PRO A 5 4.75 4.25 -8.09
C PRO A 5 3.44 3.61 -8.57
N SER A 6 2.28 4.25 -8.35
CA SER A 6 0.98 3.77 -8.84
C SER A 6 0.77 3.95 -10.35
N ARG A 7 1.72 4.61 -11.05
CA ARG A 7 1.70 4.82 -12.50
C ARG A 7 2.77 4.01 -13.24
N LEU A 8 3.27 2.93 -12.64
CA LEU A 8 4.22 2.00 -13.25
C LEU A 8 3.57 0.99 -14.23
N GLY A 9 2.32 1.24 -14.65
CA GLY A 9 1.55 0.36 -15.53
C GLY A 9 0.95 -0.84 -14.79
N GLY A 10 0.18 -1.66 -15.51
CA GLY A 10 -0.54 -2.81 -14.96
C GLY A 10 -1.89 -2.46 -14.31
N ALA A 11 -2.77 -3.46 -14.25
CA ALA A 11 -4.09 -3.30 -13.63
C ALA A 11 -3.98 -3.14 -12.11
N HIS A 12 -4.86 -2.33 -11.53
CA HIS A 12 -4.97 -2.14 -10.08
C HIS A 12 -6.18 -2.85 -9.47
N ALA A 13 -6.92 -3.61 -10.26
CA ALA A 13 -8.06 -4.42 -9.83
C ALA A 13 -8.10 -5.73 -10.62
N LEU A 14 -8.74 -6.75 -10.06
CA LEU A 14 -8.96 -8.01 -10.77
C LEU A 14 -10.00 -7.82 -11.89
N PRO A 15 -9.91 -8.60 -12.99
CA PRO A 15 -10.98 -8.67 -13.97
C PRO A 15 -12.31 -9.06 -13.31
N GLY A 16 -13.42 -8.46 -13.78
CA GLY A 16 -14.74 -8.71 -13.20
C GLY A 16 -15.02 -8.02 -11.87
N THR A 17 -14.15 -7.09 -11.44
CA THR A 17 -14.47 -6.18 -10.33
C THR A 17 -15.75 -5.40 -10.67
N PRO A 18 -16.79 -5.43 -9.82
CA PRO A 18 -18.04 -4.73 -10.09
C PRO A 18 -17.81 -3.24 -10.35
N GLU A 19 -18.50 -2.70 -11.35
CA GLU A 19 -18.58 -1.26 -11.55
C GLU A 19 -19.54 -0.68 -10.52
N ASP A 20 -19.02 0.20 -9.68
CA ASP A 20 -19.79 0.93 -8.69
C ASP A 20 -19.31 2.39 -8.72
N PRO A 21 -20.17 3.33 -9.16
CA PRO A 21 -19.77 4.72 -9.37
C PRO A 21 -19.32 5.41 -8.08
N ASP A 22 -19.75 4.90 -6.93
CA ASP A 22 -19.44 5.45 -5.61
C ASP A 22 -18.27 4.70 -4.92
N ALA A 23 -17.74 3.61 -5.51
CA ALA A 23 -16.66 2.83 -4.90
C ALA A 23 -15.41 3.65 -4.62
N LEU A 24 -15.01 4.54 -5.54
CA LEU A 24 -13.84 5.40 -5.33
C LEU A 24 -14.07 6.35 -4.15
N ALA A 25 -15.24 7.00 -4.09
CA ALA A 25 -15.59 7.94 -3.04
C ALA A 25 -15.70 7.25 -1.66
N ARG A 26 -16.37 6.10 -1.59
CA ARG A 26 -16.43 5.29 -0.36
C ARG A 26 -15.04 4.84 0.08
N GLY A 27 -14.24 4.37 -0.86
CA GLY A 27 -12.86 3.94 -0.61
C GLY A 27 -12.01 5.08 -0.03
N SER A 28 -12.06 6.27 -0.63
CA SER A 28 -11.34 7.45 -0.14
C SER A 28 -11.80 7.88 1.26
N ARG A 29 -13.11 7.84 1.55
CA ARG A 29 -13.62 8.15 2.90
C ARG A 29 -13.13 7.14 3.94
N LEU A 30 -13.19 5.84 3.63
CA LEU A 30 -12.75 4.79 4.55
C LEU A 30 -11.23 4.91 4.81
N HIS A 31 -10.43 5.12 3.77
CA HIS A 31 -8.99 5.35 3.90
C HIS A 31 -8.68 6.53 4.82
N ALA A 32 -9.28 7.69 4.55
CA ALA A 32 -9.07 8.89 5.36
C ALA A 32 -9.55 8.71 6.81
N ALA A 33 -10.63 7.96 7.02
CA ALA A 33 -11.09 7.63 8.36
C ALA A 33 -10.11 6.72 9.10
N LEU A 34 -9.55 5.68 8.45
CA LEU A 34 -8.55 4.81 9.07
C LEU A 34 -7.31 5.58 9.50
N GLU A 35 -6.81 6.48 8.65
CA GLU A 35 -5.69 7.37 8.98
C GLU A 35 -5.97 8.18 10.25
N ARG A 36 -7.12 8.87 10.27
CA ARG A 36 -7.51 9.75 11.38
C ARG A 36 -7.76 8.96 12.66
N LEU A 37 -8.41 7.81 12.57
CA LEU A 37 -8.74 6.98 13.72
C LEU A 37 -7.49 6.33 14.33
N ALA A 38 -6.52 5.91 13.50
CA ALA A 38 -5.27 5.33 13.98
C ALA A 38 -4.47 6.32 14.85
N ALA A 39 -4.53 7.61 14.52
CA ALA A 39 -3.85 8.67 15.27
C ALA A 39 -4.49 8.99 16.64
N LEU A 40 -5.69 8.49 16.92
CA LEU A 40 -6.40 8.72 18.18
C LEU A 40 -6.11 7.62 19.21
N PRO A 41 -6.18 7.94 20.52
CA PRO A 41 -6.22 6.94 21.58
C PRO A 41 -7.35 5.93 21.34
N ALA A 42 -7.11 4.65 21.64
CA ALA A 42 -8.05 3.57 21.36
C ALA A 42 -9.46 3.81 21.96
N SER A 43 -9.53 4.45 23.14
CA SER A 43 -10.77 4.82 23.82
C SER A 43 -11.61 5.87 23.06
N GLU A 44 -10.98 6.71 22.24
CA GLU A 44 -11.65 7.80 21.51
C GLU A 44 -12.12 7.37 20.10
N ARG A 45 -11.53 6.31 19.55
CA ARG A 45 -11.78 5.84 18.18
C ARG A 45 -13.26 5.55 17.91
N PRO A 46 -14.03 4.87 18.78
CA PRO A 46 -15.43 4.56 18.48
C PRO A 46 -16.31 5.79 18.31
N ALA A 47 -16.14 6.78 19.20
CA ALA A 47 -16.88 8.04 19.12
C ALA A 47 -16.48 8.86 17.89
N ALA A 48 -15.19 8.86 17.54
CA ALA A 48 -14.71 9.53 16.33
C ALA A 48 -15.20 8.85 15.05
N ALA A 49 -15.20 7.52 14.99
CA ALA A 49 -15.62 6.76 13.81
C ALA A 49 -17.08 7.08 13.44
N ARG A 50 -17.97 7.10 14.44
CA ARG A 50 -19.40 7.44 14.26
C ARG A 50 -19.66 8.88 13.81
N ARG A 51 -18.71 9.80 14.01
CA ARG A 51 -18.80 11.18 13.48
C ARG A 51 -18.29 11.29 12.04
N LEU A 52 -17.40 10.41 11.63
CA LEU A 52 -16.70 10.46 10.33
C LEU A 52 -17.40 9.59 9.27
N LEU A 53 -18.04 8.51 9.69
CA LEU A 53 -18.57 7.47 8.82
C LEU A 53 -20.00 7.11 9.22
N PRO A 54 -20.82 6.63 8.26
CA PRO A 54 -22.06 5.91 8.57
C PRO A 54 -21.79 4.73 9.51
N GLU A 55 -22.80 4.33 10.30
CA GLU A 55 -22.64 3.34 11.38
C GLU A 55 -21.95 2.04 10.92
N ALA A 56 -22.41 1.43 9.83
CA ALA A 56 -21.81 0.20 9.30
C ALA A 56 -20.35 0.39 8.84
N GLU A 57 -20.01 1.54 8.25
CA GLU A 57 -18.64 1.86 7.83
C GLU A 57 -17.75 2.17 9.04
N ALA A 58 -18.30 2.79 10.09
CA ALA A 58 -17.60 3.05 11.34
C ALA A 58 -17.17 1.75 12.03
N ASP A 59 -18.09 0.79 12.16
CA ASP A 59 -17.79 -0.51 12.75
C ASP A 59 -16.76 -1.29 11.92
N ALA A 60 -16.88 -1.26 10.59
CA ALA A 60 -15.89 -1.85 9.69
C ALA A 60 -14.50 -1.22 9.85
N ALA A 61 -14.41 0.10 9.95
CA ALA A 61 -13.14 0.81 10.16
C ALA A 61 -12.49 0.45 11.50
N LEU A 62 -13.27 0.36 12.58
CA LEU A 62 -12.77 -0.06 13.88
C LEU A 62 -12.27 -1.51 13.87
N ALA A 63 -12.99 -2.41 13.19
CA ALA A 63 -12.58 -3.80 13.02
C ALA A 63 -11.26 -3.92 12.23
N LEU A 64 -11.08 -3.12 11.18
CA LEU A 64 -9.83 -3.07 10.40
C LEU A 64 -8.63 -2.65 11.26
N LEU A 65 -8.78 -1.65 12.13
CA LEU A 65 -7.73 -1.22 13.06
C LEU A 65 -7.41 -2.27 14.13
N ALA A 66 -8.37 -3.13 14.46
CA ALA A 66 -8.22 -4.20 15.45
C ALA A 66 -7.72 -5.53 14.84
N LEU A 67 -7.49 -5.59 13.52
CA LEU A 67 -6.98 -6.81 12.87
C LEU A 67 -5.61 -7.19 13.46
N PRO A 68 -5.38 -8.49 13.79
CA PRO A 68 -4.11 -8.93 14.37
C PRO A 68 -2.88 -8.52 13.56
N GLY A 69 -2.95 -8.56 12.23
CA GLY A 69 -1.86 -8.16 11.34
C GLY A 69 -1.73 -6.65 11.11
N ALA A 70 -2.69 -5.85 11.56
CA ALA A 70 -2.72 -4.41 11.34
C ALA A 70 -2.12 -3.60 12.51
N ALA A 71 -2.01 -4.22 13.69
CA ALA A 71 -1.51 -3.56 14.91
C ALA A 71 -0.13 -2.91 14.72
N GLU A 72 0.78 -3.58 14.00
CA GLU A 72 2.11 -3.05 13.69
C GLU A 72 2.04 -1.79 12.81
N ALA A 73 1.13 -1.77 11.82
CA ALA A 73 0.97 -0.65 10.88
C ALA A 73 0.10 0.51 11.41
N PHE A 74 -0.58 0.34 12.55
CA PHE A 74 -1.38 1.40 13.19
C PHE A 74 -0.93 1.69 14.64
N GLY A 75 0.24 1.15 15.01
CA GLY A 75 0.88 1.41 16.29
C GLY A 75 1.56 2.79 16.37
N PRO A 76 2.11 3.15 17.54
CA PRO A 76 2.72 4.46 17.78
C PRO A 76 3.97 4.72 16.92
N ASP A 77 4.70 3.68 16.54
CA ASP A 77 5.91 3.78 15.70
C ASP A 77 5.59 3.80 14.19
N SER A 78 4.32 3.96 13.84
CA SER A 78 3.87 3.99 12.46
C SER A 78 3.44 5.39 12.01
N LEU A 79 4.11 5.84 10.96
CA LEU A 79 3.86 7.12 10.30
C LEU A 79 2.79 6.94 9.20
N ALA A 80 1.91 7.93 9.08
CA ALA A 80 0.93 8.02 8.01
C ALA A 80 1.47 8.79 6.80
N GLU A 81 1.00 8.46 5.60
CA GLU A 81 1.14 9.26 4.38
C GLU A 81 2.60 9.70 4.11
N VAL A 82 3.55 8.78 4.30
CA VAL A 82 4.98 9.05 4.22
C VAL A 82 5.40 9.28 2.78
N ALA A 83 5.79 10.51 2.47
CA ALA A 83 6.39 10.84 1.18
C ALA A 83 7.71 10.07 0.98
N ILE A 84 7.87 9.46 -0.20
CA ILE A 84 9.07 8.71 -0.55
C ILE A 84 9.57 9.14 -1.93
N THR A 85 10.88 9.39 -2.01
CA THR A 85 11.58 9.73 -3.24
C THR A 85 12.89 8.99 -3.29
N ALA A 86 13.16 8.32 -4.42
CA ALA A 86 14.38 7.57 -4.61
C ALA A 86 14.67 7.41 -6.11
N ARG A 87 15.95 7.40 -6.48
CA ARG A 87 16.39 6.90 -7.78
C ARG A 87 16.60 5.40 -7.68
N LEU A 88 15.90 4.64 -8.53
CA LEU A 88 15.90 3.18 -8.45
C LEU A 88 16.64 2.59 -9.64
N ASP A 89 17.69 1.83 -9.36
CA ASP A 89 18.47 1.13 -10.38
C ASP A 89 17.60 0.08 -11.09
N ALA A 90 16.67 -0.55 -10.36
CA ALA A 90 15.65 -1.45 -10.89
C ALA A 90 14.71 -0.80 -11.93
N LEU A 91 14.68 0.54 -12.02
CA LEU A 91 13.94 1.31 -13.03
C LEU A 91 14.89 2.09 -13.95
N GLY A 92 16.12 1.61 -14.17
CA GLY A 92 17.10 2.28 -15.01
C GLY A 92 17.59 3.62 -14.45
N GLY A 93 17.69 3.75 -13.13
CA GLY A 93 18.12 4.98 -12.45
C GLY A 93 17.08 6.10 -12.43
N ARG A 94 15.84 5.82 -12.86
CA ARG A 94 14.73 6.79 -12.83
C ARG A 94 14.31 7.09 -11.40
N GLN A 95 13.91 8.34 -11.19
CA GLN A 95 13.42 8.81 -9.90
C GLN A 95 11.94 8.47 -9.74
N ILE A 96 11.58 7.93 -8.57
CA ILE A 96 10.18 7.83 -8.14
C ILE A 96 9.84 8.97 -7.18
N LEU A 97 8.57 9.34 -7.16
CA LEU A 97 7.97 10.18 -6.12
C LEU A 97 6.60 9.59 -5.77
N GLY A 98 6.47 9.06 -4.56
CA GLY A 98 5.27 8.38 -4.09
C GLY A 98 4.94 8.72 -2.64
N ARG A 99 3.92 8.05 -2.12
CA ARG A 99 3.45 8.21 -0.76
C ARG A 99 2.97 6.87 -0.22
N ILE A 100 3.55 6.43 0.88
CA ILE A 100 3.20 5.17 1.55
C ILE A 100 2.13 5.48 2.59
N ASP A 101 0.99 4.80 2.53
CA ASP A 101 -0.14 5.07 3.43
C ASP A 101 0.27 4.90 4.89
N ARG A 102 0.94 3.79 5.22
CA ARG A 102 1.46 3.49 6.56
C ARG A 102 2.89 2.95 6.47
N LEU A 103 3.82 3.59 7.17
CA LEU A 103 5.18 3.09 7.33
C LEU A 103 5.47 2.89 8.81
N MET A 104 5.55 1.64 9.24
CA MET A 104 6.10 1.32 10.56
C MET A 104 7.63 1.27 10.43
N ALA A 105 8.32 2.00 11.32
CA ALA A 105 9.76 2.10 11.32
C ALA A 105 10.38 1.61 12.65
N GLY A 106 10.71 0.32 12.70
CA GLY A 106 11.44 -0.30 13.80
C GLY A 106 12.95 -0.04 13.72
N PRO A 107 13.73 -0.47 14.74
CA PRO A 107 15.18 -0.30 14.78
C PRO A 107 15.91 -1.00 13.63
N ASP A 108 15.49 -2.21 13.30
CA ASP A 108 16.13 -3.14 12.35
C ASP A 108 15.21 -3.55 11.19
N HIS A 109 13.96 -3.09 11.19
CA HIS A 109 12.99 -3.44 10.16
C HIS A 109 12.01 -2.31 9.85
N LEU A 110 11.46 -2.35 8.63
CA LEU A 110 10.45 -1.45 8.13
C LEU A 110 9.28 -2.27 7.58
N LEU A 111 8.06 -1.79 7.79
CA LEU A 111 6.86 -2.31 7.13
C LEU A 111 6.16 -1.18 6.38
N ALA A 112 6.17 -1.25 5.06
CA ALA A 112 5.32 -0.42 4.21
C ALA A 112 3.99 -1.13 3.97
N LEU A 113 2.90 -0.51 4.42
CA LEU A 113 1.55 -0.99 4.24
C LEU A 113 0.74 0.02 3.42
N ASP A 114 0.04 -0.50 2.41
CA ASP A 114 -0.86 0.26 1.55
C ASP A 114 -2.30 -0.26 1.74
N ILE A 115 -3.28 0.65 1.81
CA ILE A 115 -4.67 0.34 2.08
C ILE A 115 -5.40 0.23 0.75
N LYS A 116 -6.03 -0.92 0.50
CA LYS A 116 -6.73 -1.20 -0.75
C LYS A 116 -8.20 -1.50 -0.51
N THR A 117 -9.04 -0.74 -1.19
CA THR A 117 -10.51 -0.78 -1.10
C THR A 117 -11.15 -1.55 -2.26
N ASN A 118 -10.34 -2.31 -3.00
CA ASN A 118 -10.79 -3.19 -4.09
C ASN A 118 -11.95 -4.09 -3.63
N ALA A 119 -13.05 -4.09 -4.39
CA ALA A 119 -14.23 -4.90 -4.07
C ALA A 119 -13.94 -6.42 -4.12
N LEU A 120 -13.02 -6.84 -5.00
CA LEU A 120 -12.57 -8.23 -5.13
C LEU A 120 -11.07 -8.33 -4.81
N PRO A 121 -10.70 -8.53 -3.52
CA PRO A 121 -9.33 -8.73 -3.14
C PRO A 121 -8.89 -10.19 -3.41
N PRO A 122 -7.68 -10.43 -3.93
CA PRO A 122 -7.17 -11.77 -4.29
C PRO A 122 -6.87 -12.62 -3.06
N ASP A 123 -7.10 -13.94 -3.11
CA ASP A 123 -6.88 -14.80 -1.93
C ASP A 123 -5.41 -15.06 -1.58
N ARG A 124 -4.50 -14.84 -2.53
CA ARG A 124 -3.06 -15.09 -2.38
C ARG A 124 -2.21 -13.98 -3.02
N PRO A 125 -0.98 -13.74 -2.52
CA PRO A 125 -0.11 -12.67 -3.01
C PRO A 125 0.15 -12.71 -4.52
N GLU A 126 0.31 -13.89 -5.11
CA GLU A 126 0.66 -14.02 -6.55
C GLU A 126 -0.54 -13.77 -7.47
N ALA A 127 -1.74 -13.56 -6.91
CA ALA A 127 -2.92 -13.11 -7.65
C ALA A 127 -3.17 -11.59 -7.47
N VAL A 128 -2.30 -10.88 -6.75
CA VAL A 128 -2.40 -9.42 -6.62
C VAL A 128 -2.27 -8.75 -7.99
N PRO A 129 -3.14 -7.77 -8.31
CA PRO A 129 -3.05 -7.04 -9.57
C PRO A 129 -1.65 -6.47 -9.81
N GLU A 130 -1.16 -6.64 -11.03
CA GLU A 130 0.21 -6.32 -11.43
C GLU A 130 0.61 -4.88 -11.07
N GLY A 131 -0.28 -3.90 -11.26
CA GLY A 131 0.00 -2.50 -10.93
C GLY A 131 0.23 -2.26 -9.45
N ILE A 132 -0.49 -2.99 -8.59
CA ILE A 132 -0.28 -2.95 -7.14
C ILE A 132 1.06 -3.61 -6.79
N LEU A 133 1.41 -4.75 -7.38
CA LEU A 133 2.71 -5.40 -7.12
C LEU A 133 3.88 -4.50 -7.55
N ARG A 134 3.75 -3.78 -8.68
CA ARG A 134 4.75 -2.80 -9.14
C ARG A 134 4.89 -1.63 -8.18
N GLN A 135 3.78 -1.07 -7.72
CA GLN A 135 3.76 0.00 -6.72
C GLN A 135 4.51 -0.45 -5.45
N MET A 136 4.15 -1.62 -4.91
CA MET A 136 4.79 -2.15 -3.70
C MET A 136 6.25 -2.51 -3.93
N GLY A 137 6.63 -2.97 -5.12
CA GLY A 137 8.02 -3.22 -5.50
C GLY A 137 8.85 -1.93 -5.50
N ALA A 138 8.28 -0.82 -5.98
CA ALA A 138 8.94 0.48 -5.94
C ALA A 138 9.15 0.97 -4.49
N TYR A 139 8.17 0.76 -3.60
CA TYR A 139 8.33 1.04 -2.17
C TYR A 139 9.39 0.17 -1.51
N GLN A 140 9.38 -1.15 -1.78
CA GLN A 140 10.40 -2.08 -1.32
C GLN A 140 11.80 -1.60 -1.70
N ALA A 141 12.04 -1.34 -2.99
CA ALA A 141 13.34 -0.94 -3.51
C ALA A 141 13.78 0.43 -2.97
N ALA A 142 12.86 1.38 -2.84
CA ALA A 142 13.17 2.71 -2.32
C ALA A 142 13.55 2.67 -0.84
N LEU A 143 12.80 1.93 -0.02
CA LEU A 143 13.11 1.80 1.40
C LEU A 143 14.42 1.05 1.65
N GLU A 144 14.70 -0.02 0.90
CA GLU A 144 15.99 -0.74 0.98
C GLU A 144 17.17 0.18 0.63
N ARG A 145 16.98 1.08 -0.34
CA ARG A 145 18.01 2.06 -0.72
C ARG A 145 18.20 3.14 0.34
N ILE A 146 17.11 3.68 0.90
CA ILE A 146 17.14 4.79 1.86
C ILE A 146 17.65 4.31 3.23
N HIS A 147 17.32 3.07 3.61
CA HIS A 147 17.64 2.50 4.92
C HIS A 147 18.48 1.22 4.79
N PRO A 148 19.75 1.34 4.36
CA PRO A 148 20.63 0.18 4.24
C PRO A 148 20.79 -0.51 5.61
N GLY A 149 20.74 -1.83 5.62
CA GLY A 149 20.88 -2.65 6.83
C GLY A 149 19.58 -2.90 7.60
N ARG A 150 18.44 -2.33 7.18
CA ARG A 150 17.12 -2.70 7.73
C ARG A 150 16.40 -3.68 6.83
N SER A 151 15.72 -4.66 7.43
CA SER A 151 14.84 -5.56 6.68
C SER A 151 13.57 -4.81 6.27
N VAL A 152 13.20 -4.88 4.99
CA VAL A 152 11.99 -4.20 4.48
C VAL A 152 10.94 -5.25 4.15
N ARG A 153 9.74 -5.07 4.70
CA ARG A 153 8.54 -5.83 4.36
C ARG A 153 7.52 -4.91 3.71
N THR A 154 6.74 -5.48 2.79
CA THR A 154 5.58 -4.82 2.19
C THR A 154 4.32 -5.62 2.47
N ALA A 155 3.20 -4.93 2.70
CA ALA A 155 1.91 -5.55 2.91
C ALA A 155 0.77 -4.69 2.35
N ILE A 156 -0.38 -5.32 2.15
CA ILE A 156 -1.63 -4.65 1.79
C ILE A 156 -2.65 -4.90 2.89
N LEU A 157 -3.36 -3.86 3.31
CA LEU A 157 -4.61 -4.00 4.05
C LEU A 157 -5.78 -4.02 3.07
N TRP A 158 -6.41 -5.18 2.89
CA TRP A 158 -7.63 -5.30 2.08
C TRP A 158 -8.84 -4.96 2.94
N THR A 159 -9.63 -3.96 2.55
CA THR A 159 -10.76 -3.50 3.37
C THR A 159 -12.07 -4.25 3.08
N ALA A 160 -12.30 -4.68 1.82
CA ALA A 160 -13.54 -5.37 1.44
C ALA A 160 -13.63 -6.81 1.99
N ALA A 161 -12.49 -7.46 2.17
CA ALA A 161 -12.38 -8.71 2.93
C ALA A 161 -11.23 -8.53 3.94
N PRO A 162 -11.55 -8.03 5.15
CA PRO A 162 -10.61 -7.54 6.15
C PRO A 162 -9.45 -8.50 6.45
N ARG A 163 -8.29 -8.23 5.87
CA ARG A 163 -7.04 -8.96 6.14
C ARG A 163 -5.82 -8.15 5.77
N VAL A 164 -4.72 -8.44 6.46
CA VAL A 164 -3.39 -7.99 6.04
C VAL A 164 -2.74 -9.09 5.21
N MET A 165 -2.30 -8.75 4.00
CA MET A 165 -1.60 -9.64 3.09
C MET A 165 -0.15 -9.18 2.96
N HIS A 166 0.78 -9.94 3.52
CA HIS A 166 2.20 -9.71 3.29
C HIS A 166 2.59 -10.13 1.88
N LEU A 167 3.44 -9.33 1.24
CA LEU A 167 3.92 -9.59 -0.10
C LEU A 167 5.37 -10.10 -0.04
N PRO A 168 5.66 -11.28 -0.62
CA PRO A 168 7.03 -11.75 -0.72
C PRO A 168 7.89 -10.74 -1.49
N ARG A 169 9.07 -10.41 -0.95
CA ARG A 169 10.02 -9.48 -1.61
C ARG A 169 10.29 -9.87 -3.06
N ALA A 170 10.53 -11.16 -3.31
CA ALA A 170 10.80 -11.67 -4.66
C ALA A 170 9.65 -11.38 -5.64
N LEU A 171 8.41 -11.45 -5.17
CA LEU A 171 7.22 -11.21 -5.99
C LEU A 171 7.11 -9.74 -6.41
N VAL A 172 7.21 -8.82 -5.44
CA VAL A 172 7.09 -7.38 -5.72
C VAL A 172 8.28 -6.85 -6.53
N MET A 173 9.49 -7.38 -6.29
CA MET A 173 10.68 -7.01 -7.07
C MET A 173 10.60 -7.55 -8.51
N ALA A 174 10.07 -8.77 -8.71
CA ALA A 174 9.84 -9.29 -10.06
C ALA A 174 8.85 -8.42 -10.85
N ALA A 175 7.77 -7.95 -10.21
CA ALA A 175 6.82 -7.03 -10.81
C ALA A 175 7.48 -5.69 -11.17
N LEU A 176 8.30 -5.12 -10.27
CA LEU A 176 9.03 -3.88 -10.55
C LEU A 176 9.95 -4.01 -11.77
N HIS A 177 10.68 -5.13 -11.90
CA HIS A 177 11.53 -5.36 -13.07
C HIS A 177 10.74 -5.49 -14.37
N ARG A 178 9.53 -6.10 -14.34
CA ARG A 178 8.64 -6.11 -15.52
C ARG A 178 8.20 -4.70 -15.90
N ALA A 179 7.86 -3.86 -14.92
CA ALA A 179 7.55 -2.46 -15.18
C ALA A 179 8.71 -1.73 -15.87
N ALA A 180 9.95 -1.99 -15.43
CA ALA A 180 11.14 -1.38 -16.03
C ALA A 180 11.27 -1.75 -17.51
N ALA A 181 11.11 -3.03 -17.85
CA ALA A 181 11.18 -3.51 -19.23
C ALA A 181 10.08 -2.93 -20.13
N GLU A 182 8.89 -2.66 -19.60
CA GLU A 182 7.80 -2.03 -20.35
C GLU A 182 7.97 -0.51 -20.51
N LEU A 183 8.63 0.13 -19.55
CA LEU A 183 8.93 1.56 -19.60
C LEU A 183 10.11 1.87 -20.55
N ASP A 184 10.91 0.85 -20.89
CA ASP A 184 11.98 0.90 -21.87
C ASP A 184 11.96 -0.33 -22.79
N PRO A 185 10.97 -0.44 -23.70
CA PRO A 185 10.78 -1.62 -24.55
C PRO A 185 11.89 -1.77 -25.61
N ALA A 186 12.70 -0.72 -25.78
CA ALA A 186 13.81 -0.67 -26.70
C ALA A 186 15.11 -0.63 -25.91
N GLY A 187 15.47 -1.75 -25.27
CA GLY A 187 16.87 -2.06 -24.93
C GLY A 187 17.74 -2.12 -26.20
N GLY A 188 17.82 -1.00 -26.91
CA GLY A 188 18.69 -0.72 -28.02
C GLY A 188 20.09 -0.76 -27.43
N GLY A 189 20.79 -1.83 -27.80
CA GLY A 189 22.17 -2.01 -27.45
C GLY A 189 22.99 -0.79 -27.83
N ALA A 190 23.91 -0.46 -26.94
CA ALA A 190 25.28 -0.12 -27.22
C ALA A 190 26.10 -0.51 -25.99
#